data_AF-X1K021-F1
#
_entry.id   AF-X1K021-F1
#
_cell.length_a   1.000
_cell.length_b   1.000
_cell.length_c   1.000
_cell.angle_alpha   90.00
_cell.angle_beta   90.00
_cell.angle_gamma   90.00
#
_symmetry.space_group_name_H-M   'P 1'
#
loop_
_entity.id
_entity.type
_entity.pdbx_description
1 polymer ?
#
loop_
_entity_poly.entity_id
_entity_poly.type
_entity_poly.pdbx_seq_one_letter_code
_entity_poly.pdbx_strand_id
1 'polypeptide(L)'
;LIVSANGVEDTIPMTPTRSGVEYAANIPTYSDTTDILYHVEAMDSDSNVSSSVTYEFWYLIPSSANVLYVNESGDPVLDYQDVLDSLSITGGYDVYDPATYGIPDPSVLANYGSVVWNGDCGYGTILTKESAGNVLYDYMVNGGNIFFNSDEILGLWDGWSNVAYSPGEFPYDVLGVTYIYNDISYDSVYGVTGDPITSGVVAELTHPLTNWDDEVDIDTNVVSIFTDAAATTCRGLRWDDVDNKVVFL
;
A
#
# COMPACT_ATOMS: atom_id res chain seq x y z
N LEU A 1 12.42 8.60 25.71
CA LEU A 1 11.56 7.50 25.23
C LEU A 1 11.86 6.31 26.11
N ILE A 2 10.84 5.77 26.79
CA ILE A 2 10.95 4.53 27.54
C ILE A 2 10.40 3.42 26.66
N VAL A 3 11.17 2.35 26.48
CA VAL A 3 10.78 1.16 25.70
C VAL A 3 10.89 -0.05 26.61
N SER A 4 9.85 -0.89 26.62
CA SER A 4 9.87 -2.19 27.26
C SER A 4 9.85 -3.27 26.19
N ALA A 5 10.86 -4.13 26.20
CA ALA A 5 10.97 -5.29 25.34
C ALA A 5 10.88 -6.55 26.18
N ASN A 6 9.81 -7.34 26.02
CA ASN A 6 9.50 -8.50 26.86
C ASN A 6 9.55 -8.19 28.37
N GLY A 7 9.07 -7.00 28.76
CA GLY A 7 9.07 -6.53 30.15
C GLY A 7 10.39 -5.95 30.66
N VAL A 8 11.43 -5.87 29.81
CA VAL A 8 12.70 -5.23 30.16
C VAL A 8 12.70 -3.79 29.65
N GLU A 9 12.74 -2.84 30.57
CA GLU A 9 12.72 -1.41 30.25
C GLU A 9 14.11 -0.86 29.89
N ASP A 10 14.15 -0.03 28.86
CA ASP A 10 15.30 0.77 28.46
C ASP A 10 14.88 2.23 28.25
N THR A 11 15.80 3.15 28.50
CA THR A 11 15.61 4.59 28.31
C THR A 11 16.43 5.07 27.13
N ILE A 12 15.74 5.44 26.05
CA ILE A 12 16.35 5.96 24.83
C ILE A 12 16.30 7.49 24.86
N PRO A 13 17.46 8.18 24.79
CA PRO A 13 17.52 9.62 24.68
C PRO A 13 16.82 10.10 23.41
N MET A 14 15.96 11.11 23.55
CA MET A 14 15.30 11.75 22.41
C MET A 14 16.05 13.02 22.01
N THR A 15 16.23 13.21 20.71
CA THR A 15 16.92 14.37 20.14
C THR A 15 15.92 15.34 19.50
N PRO A 16 16.09 16.66 19.66
CA PRO A 16 15.21 17.64 19.02
C PRO A 16 15.35 17.61 17.49
N THR A 17 14.24 17.53 16.76
CA THR A 17 14.23 17.39 15.29
C THR A 17 14.07 18.73 14.57
N ARG A 18 13.12 19.57 15.00
CA ARG A 18 12.91 20.91 14.43
C ARG A 18 12.32 21.88 15.48
N SER A 19 12.93 23.06 15.60
CA SER A 19 12.51 24.17 16.50
C SER A 19 12.48 23.92 18.02
N GLY A 20 12.93 22.75 18.51
CA GLY A 20 13.04 22.46 19.95
C GLY A 20 11.73 22.09 20.64
N VAL A 21 10.65 21.97 19.85
CA VAL A 21 9.31 21.55 20.31
C VAL A 21 8.96 20.12 19.88
N GLU A 22 9.74 19.55 18.97
CA GLU A 22 9.64 18.15 18.52
C GLU A 22 10.90 17.39 18.89
N TYR A 23 10.73 16.16 19.40
CA TYR A 23 11.79 15.27 19.82
C TYR A 23 11.56 13.89 19.19
N ALA A 24 12.64 13.25 18.71
CA ALA A 24 12.58 11.91 18.13
C ALA A 24 13.66 10.99 18.71
N ALA A 25 13.36 9.71 18.74
CA ALA A 25 14.28 8.62 19.00
C ALA A 25 13.84 7.41 18.19
N ASN A 26 14.79 6.55 17.83
CA ASN A 26 14.49 5.28 17.17
C ASN A 26 14.45 4.16 18.22
N ILE A 27 13.40 3.36 18.20
CA ILE A 27 13.35 2.09 18.91
C ILE A 27 14.31 1.14 18.20
N PRO A 28 15.24 0.45 18.92
CA PRO A 28 16.12 -0.53 18.31
C PRO A 28 15.35 -1.66 17.63
N THR A 29 16.01 -2.35 16.70
CA THR A 29 15.45 -3.56 16.11
C THR A 29 15.36 -4.67 17.15
N TYR A 30 14.18 -5.29 17.27
CA TYR A 30 13.95 -6.48 18.08
C TYR A 30 13.53 -7.65 17.19
N SER A 31 13.50 -8.87 17.73
CA SER A 31 12.91 -10.00 17.00
C SER A 31 11.39 -9.85 16.90
N ASP A 32 10.83 -10.42 15.85
CA ASP A 32 9.39 -10.56 15.57
C ASP A 32 8.56 -11.19 16.71
N THR A 33 9.22 -11.89 17.62
CA THR A 33 8.66 -12.51 18.82
C THR A 33 8.75 -11.64 20.09
N THR A 34 9.20 -10.39 19.97
CA THR A 34 9.35 -9.48 21.11
C THR A 34 8.14 -8.58 21.26
N ASP A 35 7.51 -8.62 22.43
CA ASP A 35 6.47 -7.66 22.80
C ASP A 35 7.12 -6.30 23.08
N ILE A 36 6.76 -5.28 22.29
CA ILE A 36 7.29 -3.92 22.43
C ILE A 36 6.20 -2.97 22.92
N LEU A 37 6.45 -2.37 24.08
CA LEU A 37 5.65 -1.29 24.65
C LEU A 37 6.53 -0.03 24.74
N TYR A 38 5.98 1.15 24.51
CA TYR A 38 6.73 2.39 24.66
C TYR A 38 5.87 3.56 25.14
N HIS A 39 6.51 4.51 25.81
CA HIS A 39 5.91 5.80 26.16
C HIS A 39 6.98 6.88 26.21
N VAL A 40 6.56 8.14 26.11
CA VAL A 40 7.46 9.29 26.23
C VAL A 40 7.32 9.92 27.60
N GLU A 41 8.45 10.29 28.20
CA GLU A 41 8.50 11.06 29.44
C GLU A 41 9.16 12.41 29.17
N ALA A 42 8.60 13.46 29.76
CA ALA A 42 9.16 14.79 29.78
C ALA A 42 9.41 15.23 31.22
N MET A 43 10.57 15.85 31.45
CA MET A 43 10.97 16.37 32.75
C MET A 43 11.20 17.88 32.65
N ASP A 44 10.60 18.65 33.56
CA ASP A 44 10.82 20.10 33.64
C ASP A 44 12.09 20.45 34.45
N SER A 45 12.43 21.75 34.53
CA SER A 45 13.60 22.23 35.27
C SER A 45 13.55 21.99 36.77
N ASP A 46 12.36 21.74 37.32
CA ASP A 46 12.12 21.47 38.74
C ASP A 46 12.09 19.96 39.03
N SER A 47 12.44 19.13 38.04
CA SER A 47 12.43 17.67 38.09
C SER A 47 11.02 17.05 38.21
N ASN A 48 9.97 17.77 37.82
CA ASN A 48 8.65 17.16 37.66
C ASN A 48 8.62 16.35 36.37
N VAL A 49 8.15 15.11 36.44
CA VAL A 49 8.03 14.20 35.29
C VAL A 49 6.56 14.02 34.92
N SER A 50 6.28 14.06 33.62
CA SER A 50 5.00 13.67 33.04
C SER A 50 5.23 12.66 31.92
N SER A 51 4.35 11.67 31.83
CA SER A 51 4.45 10.56 30.87
C SER A 51 3.23 10.55 29.96
N SER A 52 3.42 10.13 28.71
CA SER A 52 2.31 9.84 27.80
C SER A 52 1.55 8.58 28.23
N VAL A 53 0.47 8.27 27.51
CA VAL A 53 -0.05 6.90 27.51
C VAL A 53 1.00 5.94 26.94
N THR A 54 0.90 4.66 27.30
CA THR A 54 1.70 3.59 26.72
C THR A 54 1.12 3.17 25.39
N TYR A 55 1.99 3.03 24.40
CA TYR A 55 1.72 2.52 23.07
C TYR A 55 2.41 1.17 22.89
N GLU A 56 1.96 0.40 21.90
CA GLU A 56 2.55 -0.86 21.46
C GLU A 56 2.66 -0.87 19.94
N PHE A 57 3.53 -1.71 19.39
CA PHE A 57 3.47 -2.08 17.98
C PHE A 57 3.74 -3.58 17.82
N TRP A 58 3.15 -4.16 16.79
CA TRP A 58 3.20 -5.59 16.52
C TRP A 58 4.07 -5.85 15.29
N TYR A 59 4.63 -7.06 15.21
CA TYR A 59 5.23 -7.58 13.98
C TYR A 59 4.26 -8.58 13.36
N LEU A 60 4.10 -8.54 12.04
CA LEU A 60 3.55 -9.70 11.35
C LEU A 60 4.61 -10.80 11.39
N ILE A 61 4.25 -11.98 11.87
CA ILE A 61 5.06 -13.19 11.71
C ILE A 61 4.52 -13.90 10.46
N PRO A 62 5.27 -13.91 9.34
CA PRO A 62 4.81 -14.57 8.12
C PRO A 62 4.52 -16.05 8.38
N SER A 63 3.37 -16.50 7.88
CA SER A 63 3.07 -17.93 7.85
C SER A 63 3.78 -18.61 6.67
N SER A 64 3.41 -19.84 6.32
CA SER A 64 3.85 -20.47 5.07
C SER A 64 3.06 -20.02 3.84
N ALA A 65 2.23 -18.97 3.96
CA ALA A 65 1.42 -18.44 2.86
C ALA A 65 2.30 -17.85 1.74
N ASN A 66 1.82 -17.94 0.51
CA ASN A 66 2.53 -17.38 -0.65
C ASN A 66 2.01 -15.98 -1.03
N VAL A 67 0.86 -15.59 -0.50
CA VAL A 67 0.21 -14.32 -0.81
C VAL A 67 0.14 -13.48 0.47
N LEU A 68 0.49 -12.20 0.35
CA LEU A 68 0.19 -11.19 1.36
C LEU A 68 -0.97 -10.35 0.87
N TYR A 69 -2.06 -10.31 1.64
CA TYR A 69 -3.13 -9.34 1.46
C TYR A 69 -2.85 -8.13 2.36
N VAL A 70 -2.53 -7.00 1.75
CA VAL A 70 -2.38 -5.74 2.46
C VAL A 70 -3.70 -4.99 2.38
N ASN A 71 -4.35 -4.78 3.52
CA ASN A 71 -5.59 -4.03 3.59
C ASN A 71 -5.32 -2.64 4.16
N GLU A 72 -5.13 -1.66 3.27
CA GLU A 72 -4.91 -0.26 3.64
C GLU A 72 -6.21 0.56 3.58
N SER A 73 -7.31 0.01 3.04
CA SER A 73 -8.57 0.76 2.85
C SER A 73 -9.24 1.16 4.16
N GLY A 74 -9.06 0.37 5.24
CA GLY A 74 -9.69 0.59 6.55
C GLY A 74 -11.23 0.51 6.57
N ASP A 75 -11.88 0.45 5.41
CA ASP A 75 -13.34 0.33 5.26
C ASP A 75 -13.72 -1.14 5.03
N PRO A 76 -14.52 -1.76 5.93
CA PRO A 76 -15.00 -3.12 5.76
C PRO A 76 -15.79 -3.36 4.46
N VAL A 77 -16.38 -2.33 3.85
CA VAL A 77 -17.09 -2.44 2.56
C VAL A 77 -16.11 -2.67 1.40
N LEU A 78 -14.87 -2.21 1.54
CA LEU A 78 -13.81 -2.33 0.55
C LEU A 78 -12.85 -3.49 0.85
N ASP A 79 -13.12 -4.31 1.87
CA ASP A 79 -12.29 -5.46 2.23
C ASP A 79 -12.51 -6.63 1.25
N TYR A 80 -11.41 -7.25 0.80
CA TYR A 80 -11.40 -8.36 -0.14
C TYR A 80 -11.22 -9.73 0.51
N GLN A 81 -11.12 -9.83 1.84
CA GLN A 81 -10.92 -11.11 2.53
C GLN A 81 -11.98 -12.16 2.15
N ASP A 82 -13.27 -11.81 2.09
CA ASP A 82 -14.33 -12.75 1.68
C ASP A 82 -14.10 -13.27 0.24
N VAL A 83 -13.60 -12.42 -0.64
CA VAL A 83 -13.25 -12.80 -2.02
C VAL A 83 -12.04 -13.73 -2.01
N LEU A 84 -10.97 -13.38 -1.29
CA LEU A 84 -9.75 -14.19 -1.19
C LEU A 84 -10.02 -15.57 -0.58
N ASP A 85 -10.85 -15.64 0.45
CA ASP A 85 -11.31 -16.89 1.07
C ASP A 85 -12.04 -17.77 0.06
N SER A 86 -12.86 -17.17 -0.81
CA SER A 86 -13.60 -17.90 -1.85
C SER A 86 -12.69 -18.49 -2.94
N LEU A 87 -11.51 -17.90 -3.18
CA LEU A 87 -10.58 -18.32 -4.23
C LEU A 87 -9.81 -19.60 -3.89
N SER A 88 -9.85 -20.07 -2.64
CA SER A 88 -9.11 -21.28 -2.21
C SER A 88 -7.62 -21.21 -2.58
N ILE A 89 -6.98 -20.07 -2.31
CA ILE A 89 -5.58 -19.79 -2.65
C ILE A 89 -4.67 -20.89 -2.08
N THR A 90 -3.89 -21.55 -2.94
CA THR A 90 -2.99 -22.62 -2.52
C THR A 90 -1.91 -22.06 -1.60
N GLY A 91 -1.78 -22.65 -0.40
CA GLY A 91 -0.87 -22.16 0.64
C GLY A 91 -1.50 -21.08 1.53
N GLY A 92 -2.67 -20.55 1.18
CA GLY A 92 -3.33 -19.47 1.91
C GLY A 92 -2.71 -18.09 1.64
N TYR A 93 -3.20 -17.11 2.40
CA TYR A 93 -2.69 -15.75 2.43
C TYR A 93 -2.57 -15.28 3.89
N ASP A 94 -1.64 -14.36 4.13
CA ASP A 94 -1.61 -13.61 5.38
C ASP A 94 -2.24 -12.23 5.18
N VAL A 95 -2.74 -11.63 6.26
CA VAL A 95 -3.32 -10.28 6.25
C VAL A 95 -2.35 -9.32 6.92
N TYR A 96 -2.09 -8.20 6.26
CA TYR A 96 -1.27 -7.11 6.77
C TYR A 96 -2.07 -5.81 6.77
N ASP A 97 -2.17 -5.19 7.93
CA ASP A 97 -2.77 -3.87 8.10
C ASP A 97 -1.65 -2.86 8.40
N PRO A 98 -1.34 -1.93 7.47
CA PRO A 98 -0.36 -0.87 7.70
C PRO A 98 -0.64 0.01 8.92
N ALA A 99 -1.91 0.19 9.32
CA ALA A 99 -2.24 0.95 10.53
C ALA A 99 -1.81 0.22 11.81
N THR A 100 -1.73 -1.12 11.75
CA THR A 100 -1.29 -1.97 12.87
C THR A 100 0.22 -2.20 12.87
N TYR A 101 0.79 -2.53 11.70
CA TYR A 101 2.17 -3.00 11.58
C TYR A 101 3.14 -1.95 11.03
N GLY A 102 2.63 -0.81 10.55
CA GLY A 102 3.43 0.20 9.86
C GLY A 102 3.83 -0.21 8.44
N ILE A 103 4.81 0.48 7.87
CA ILE A 103 5.28 0.22 6.50
C ILE A 103 5.93 -1.18 6.43
N PRO A 104 5.44 -2.10 5.59
CA PRO A 104 6.06 -3.42 5.46
C PRO A 104 7.44 -3.27 4.84
N ASP A 105 8.43 -3.95 5.43
CA ASP A 105 9.81 -3.92 4.98
C ASP A 105 10.19 -5.27 4.32
N PRO A 106 11.44 -5.44 3.82
CA PRO A 106 11.87 -6.68 3.21
C PRO A 106 11.81 -7.92 4.12
N SER A 107 11.77 -7.75 5.44
CA SER A 107 11.57 -8.87 6.37
C SER A 107 10.15 -9.43 6.32
N VAL A 108 9.19 -8.68 5.77
CA VAL A 108 7.81 -9.10 5.52
C VAL A 108 7.63 -9.45 4.05
N LEU A 109 7.78 -8.48 3.14
CA LEU A 109 7.39 -8.62 1.72
C LEU A 109 8.14 -9.76 1.01
N ALA A 110 9.42 -10.00 1.35
CA ALA A 110 10.22 -11.03 0.68
C ALA A 110 9.78 -12.47 0.99
N ASN A 111 8.86 -12.69 1.93
CA ASN A 111 8.32 -14.02 2.23
C ASN A 111 7.19 -14.44 1.28
N TYR A 112 6.67 -13.51 0.47
CA TYR A 112 5.50 -13.74 -0.35
C TYR A 112 5.83 -13.63 -1.84
N GLY A 113 5.36 -14.59 -2.64
CA GLY A 113 5.51 -14.55 -4.10
C GLY A 113 4.54 -13.57 -4.78
N SER A 114 3.45 -13.21 -4.10
CA SER A 114 2.51 -12.18 -4.56
C SER A 114 2.03 -11.30 -3.42
N VAL A 115 1.86 -10.02 -3.72
CA VAL A 115 1.22 -9.04 -2.84
C VAL A 115 -0.06 -8.55 -3.51
N VAL A 116 -1.17 -8.66 -2.80
CA VAL A 116 -2.45 -8.03 -3.13
C VAL A 116 -2.59 -6.82 -2.23
N TRP A 117 -2.37 -5.63 -2.78
CA TRP A 117 -2.42 -4.37 -2.05
C TRP A 117 -3.73 -3.66 -2.35
N ASN A 118 -4.64 -3.70 -1.38
CA ASN A 118 -5.88 -2.95 -1.40
C ASN A 118 -5.62 -1.58 -0.77
N GLY A 119 -5.24 -0.64 -1.63
CA GLY A 119 -4.84 0.71 -1.26
C GLY A 119 -5.99 1.52 -0.69
N ASP A 120 -5.64 2.48 0.15
CA ASP A 120 -6.55 3.49 0.67
C ASP A 120 -7.09 4.43 -0.43
N CYS A 121 -8.05 5.28 -0.09
CA CYS A 121 -8.45 6.48 -0.82
C CYS A 121 -7.33 7.56 -0.82
N GLY A 122 -6.07 7.14 -0.72
CA GLY A 122 -4.87 7.97 -0.63
C GLY A 122 -4.59 8.61 0.75
N TYR A 123 -5.60 8.84 1.61
CA TYR A 123 -5.44 9.66 2.82
C TYR A 123 -4.60 9.03 3.94
N GLY A 124 -3.31 9.35 3.95
CA GLY A 124 -2.38 8.79 4.93
C GLY A 124 -1.72 7.51 4.44
N THR A 125 -1.73 7.30 3.11
CA THR A 125 -1.00 6.18 2.51
C THR A 125 0.47 6.20 2.92
N ILE A 126 0.98 4.99 3.14
CA ILE A 126 2.40 4.75 3.42
C ILE A 126 3.25 4.65 2.14
N LEU A 127 2.61 4.59 0.98
CA LEU A 127 3.28 4.54 -0.31
C LEU A 127 3.67 5.95 -0.78
N THR A 128 4.77 6.03 -1.53
CA THR A 128 5.28 7.29 -2.06
C THR A 128 5.21 7.31 -3.59
N LYS A 129 4.99 8.50 -4.16
CA LYS A 129 4.98 8.69 -5.62
C LYS A 129 6.33 8.35 -6.26
N GLU A 130 7.42 8.69 -5.59
CA GLU A 130 8.77 8.39 -6.05
C GLU A 130 9.04 6.89 -5.93
N SER A 131 9.66 6.27 -6.94
CA SER A 131 10.08 4.86 -6.86
C SER A 131 11.06 4.65 -5.71
N ALA A 132 11.95 5.63 -5.47
CA ALA A 132 12.89 5.59 -4.37
C ALA A 132 12.17 5.72 -3.02
N GLY A 133 12.20 4.63 -2.23
CA GLY A 133 11.53 4.56 -0.93
C GLY A 133 10.08 4.08 -1.01
N ASN A 134 9.59 3.69 -2.20
CA ASN A 134 8.34 2.97 -2.33
C ASN A 134 8.58 1.46 -2.16
N VAL A 135 7.94 0.86 -1.17
CA VAL A 135 8.16 -0.56 -0.82
C VAL A 135 7.66 -1.53 -1.87
N LEU A 136 6.66 -1.16 -2.67
CA LEU A 136 6.19 -1.96 -3.79
C LEU A 136 7.16 -1.92 -4.97
N TYR A 137 7.88 -0.80 -5.18
CA TYR A 137 8.98 -0.75 -6.14
C TYR A 137 10.09 -1.73 -5.72
N ASP A 138 10.54 -1.66 -4.47
CA ASP A 138 11.58 -2.54 -3.94
C ASP A 138 11.16 -4.02 -4.01
N TYR A 139 9.89 -4.33 -3.73
CA TYR A 139 9.36 -5.68 -3.86
C TYR A 139 9.35 -6.18 -5.31
N MET A 140 8.89 -5.35 -6.25
CA MET A 140 8.83 -5.69 -7.68
C MET A 140 10.22 -5.98 -8.23
N VAL A 141 11.22 -5.12 -7.99
CA VAL A 141 12.59 -5.32 -8.53
C VAL A 141 13.28 -6.57 -7.97
N ASN A 142 12.73 -7.18 -6.91
CA ASN A 142 13.18 -8.46 -6.35
C ASN A 142 12.34 -9.68 -6.82
N GLY A 143 11.57 -9.54 -7.91
CA GLY A 143 10.79 -10.64 -8.51
C GLY A 143 9.38 -10.81 -7.93
N GLY A 144 8.88 -9.83 -7.18
CA GLY A 144 7.54 -9.85 -6.59
C GLY A 144 6.42 -9.62 -7.61
N ASN A 145 5.27 -10.29 -7.42
CA ASN A 145 4.07 -10.05 -8.24
C ASN A 145 3.11 -9.13 -7.48
N ILE A 146 2.56 -8.12 -8.16
CA ILE A 146 1.72 -7.10 -7.53
C ILE A 146 0.33 -7.12 -8.16
N PHE A 147 -0.68 -7.24 -7.32
CA PHE A 147 -2.00 -6.70 -7.62
C PHE A 147 -2.17 -5.46 -6.75
N PHE A 148 -2.35 -4.30 -7.36
CA PHE A 148 -2.57 -3.05 -6.65
C PHE A 148 -3.89 -2.45 -7.10
N ASN A 149 -4.74 -2.09 -6.17
CA ASN A 149 -5.91 -1.27 -6.46
C ASN A 149 -5.94 -0.07 -5.51
N SER A 150 -6.46 1.06 -5.98
CA SER A 150 -6.70 2.22 -5.11
C SER A 150 -7.74 3.12 -5.74
N ASP A 151 -8.57 3.74 -4.91
CA ASP A 151 -9.61 4.69 -5.35
C ASP A 151 -8.98 6.00 -5.83
N GLU A 152 -7.91 6.49 -5.18
CA GLU A 152 -7.53 7.91 -5.26
C GLU A 152 -6.01 8.19 -5.15
N ILE A 153 -5.16 7.16 -5.06
CA ILE A 153 -3.75 7.37 -4.70
C ILE A 153 -2.98 8.22 -5.74
N LEU A 154 -3.28 8.04 -7.02
CA LEU A 154 -2.64 8.78 -8.10
C LEU A 154 -3.07 10.25 -8.07
N GLY A 155 -4.37 10.51 -7.93
CA GLY A 155 -4.92 11.85 -7.71
C GLY A 155 -4.28 12.56 -6.52
N LEU A 156 -4.18 11.88 -5.37
CA LEU A 156 -3.59 12.44 -4.15
C LEU A 156 -2.15 12.91 -4.36
N TRP A 157 -1.32 12.05 -4.96
CA TRP A 157 0.10 12.34 -5.17
C TRP A 157 0.34 13.56 -6.06
N ASP A 158 -0.61 13.86 -6.95
CA ASP A 158 -0.51 14.95 -7.91
C ASP A 158 -1.43 16.14 -7.59
N GLY A 159 -2.06 16.13 -6.41
CA GLY A 159 -2.96 17.19 -5.99
C GLY A 159 -4.17 17.34 -6.92
N TRP A 160 -4.76 16.20 -7.30
CA TRP A 160 -6.00 16.10 -8.07
C TRP A 160 -5.89 16.74 -9.47
N SER A 161 -4.70 16.59 -10.07
CA SER A 161 -4.36 17.21 -11.35
C SER A 161 -4.04 16.14 -12.38
N ASN A 162 -4.42 16.41 -13.63
CA ASN A 162 -4.00 15.58 -14.76
C ASN A 162 -2.51 15.81 -15.02
N VAL A 163 -1.70 14.77 -14.89
CA VAL A 163 -0.25 14.85 -15.03
C VAL A 163 0.31 13.73 -15.87
N ALA A 164 1.47 13.99 -16.48
CA ALA A 164 2.31 12.97 -17.09
C ALA A 164 3.29 12.43 -16.05
N TYR A 165 3.52 11.13 -16.09
CA TYR A 165 4.57 10.47 -15.29
C TYR A 165 5.80 10.17 -16.13
N SER A 166 6.93 9.99 -15.45
CA SER A 166 8.25 9.87 -16.02
C SER A 166 9.12 8.89 -15.21
N PRO A 167 10.21 8.37 -15.80
CA PRO A 167 11.10 7.44 -15.10
C PRO A 167 11.60 7.98 -13.75
N GLY A 168 11.54 7.14 -12.73
CA GLY A 168 11.81 7.50 -11.32
C GLY A 168 10.55 7.65 -10.48
N GLU A 169 9.37 7.73 -11.10
CA GLU A 169 8.08 7.79 -10.42
C GLU A 169 7.43 6.39 -10.43
N PHE A 170 6.92 5.94 -9.28
CA PHE A 170 6.29 4.63 -9.08
C PHE A 170 5.15 4.34 -10.09
N PRO A 171 4.24 5.28 -10.42
CA PRO A 171 3.24 5.06 -11.46
C PRO A 171 3.86 4.68 -12.81
N TYR A 172 4.98 5.29 -13.18
CA TYR A 172 5.68 4.99 -14.42
C TYR A 172 6.47 3.68 -14.31
N ASP A 173 7.30 3.53 -13.28
CA ASP A 173 8.28 2.45 -13.19
C ASP A 173 7.67 1.09 -12.81
N VAL A 174 6.54 1.08 -12.08
CA VAL A 174 5.90 -0.15 -11.59
C VAL A 174 4.54 -0.37 -12.22
N LEU A 175 3.69 0.65 -12.31
CA LEU A 175 2.34 0.47 -12.86
C LEU A 175 2.34 0.57 -14.39
N GLY A 176 3.36 1.21 -14.98
CA GLY A 176 3.43 1.47 -16.42
C GLY A 176 2.42 2.52 -16.88
N VAL A 177 1.99 3.40 -15.97
CA VAL A 177 1.12 4.55 -16.23
C VAL A 177 1.98 5.72 -16.69
N THR A 178 1.62 6.32 -17.81
CA THR A 178 2.34 7.44 -18.42
C THR A 178 1.62 8.78 -18.23
N TYR A 179 0.30 8.75 -17.99
CA TYR A 179 -0.51 9.92 -17.73
C TYR A 179 -1.74 9.53 -16.91
N ILE A 180 -2.19 10.42 -16.02
CA ILE A 180 -3.47 10.31 -15.31
C ILE A 180 -4.46 11.38 -15.77
N TYR A 181 -5.69 10.97 -15.98
CA TYR A 181 -6.86 11.83 -16.07
C TYR A 181 -7.68 11.65 -14.80
N ASN A 182 -7.64 12.65 -13.94
CA ASN A 182 -8.26 12.57 -12.62
C ASN A 182 -9.76 12.91 -12.67
N ASP A 183 -10.56 12.27 -11.82
CA ASP A 183 -12.00 12.54 -11.66
C ASP A 183 -12.79 12.44 -12.99
N ILE A 184 -12.57 11.38 -13.79
CA ILE A 184 -13.36 11.17 -15.00
C ILE A 184 -14.81 10.79 -14.66
N SER A 185 -15.00 10.14 -13.51
CA SER A 185 -16.31 9.76 -12.95
C SER A 185 -17.15 8.91 -13.91
N TYR A 186 -16.65 7.72 -14.28
CA TYR A 186 -17.39 6.78 -15.12
C TYR A 186 -18.20 5.78 -14.29
N ASP A 187 -19.33 5.30 -14.81
CA ASP A 187 -20.25 4.41 -14.07
C ASP A 187 -20.09 2.93 -14.45
N SER A 188 -19.16 2.60 -15.34
CA SER A 188 -18.99 1.22 -15.82
C SER A 188 -17.59 0.96 -16.34
N VAL A 189 -17.19 -0.32 -16.31
CA VAL A 189 -15.97 -0.81 -16.94
C VAL A 189 -16.27 -2.02 -17.83
N TYR A 190 -15.53 -2.09 -18.93
CA TYR A 190 -15.65 -3.14 -19.94
C TYR A 190 -14.34 -3.91 -20.02
N GLY A 191 -14.39 -5.16 -19.58
CA GLY A 191 -13.30 -6.10 -19.63
C GLY A 191 -12.91 -6.39 -21.08
N VAL A 192 -11.62 -6.47 -21.35
CA VAL A 192 -11.12 -6.77 -22.69
C VAL A 192 -11.38 -8.24 -23.03
N THR A 193 -12.02 -8.50 -24.17
CA THR A 193 -12.37 -9.86 -24.59
C THR A 193 -11.12 -10.69 -24.86
N GLY A 194 -11.03 -11.86 -24.22
CA GLY A 194 -9.87 -12.76 -24.35
C GLY A 194 -8.71 -12.43 -23.40
N ASP A 195 -8.80 -11.36 -22.62
CA ASP A 195 -7.87 -11.12 -21.52
C ASP A 195 -8.06 -12.18 -20.42
N PRO A 196 -6.97 -12.75 -19.85
CA PRO A 196 -7.08 -13.82 -18.84
C PRO A 196 -7.74 -13.39 -17.52
N ILE A 197 -7.82 -12.10 -17.22
CA ILE A 197 -8.38 -11.58 -15.97
C ILE A 197 -9.83 -11.15 -16.20
N THR A 198 -10.07 -10.31 -17.21
CA THR A 198 -11.35 -9.62 -17.34
C THR A 198 -12.26 -10.22 -18.42
N SER A 199 -11.71 -10.87 -19.44
CA SER A 199 -12.39 -11.67 -20.48
C SER A 199 -13.80 -11.20 -20.90
N GLY A 200 -14.01 -9.90 -21.13
CA GLY A 200 -15.33 -9.39 -21.56
C GLY A 200 -16.36 -9.18 -20.46
N VAL A 201 -15.97 -9.24 -19.18
CA VAL A 201 -16.83 -8.86 -18.05
C VAL A 201 -17.28 -7.41 -18.23
N VAL A 202 -18.57 -7.15 -18.03
CA VAL A 202 -19.10 -5.79 -17.93
C VAL A 202 -19.55 -5.60 -16.50
N ALA A 203 -19.01 -4.57 -15.84
CA ALA A 203 -19.39 -4.21 -14.49
C ALA A 203 -19.94 -2.79 -14.50
N GLU A 204 -21.17 -2.65 -14.01
CA GLU A 204 -21.70 -1.36 -13.58
C GLU A 204 -21.13 -1.07 -12.20
N LEU A 205 -20.55 0.12 -12.05
CA LEU A 205 -19.92 0.53 -10.80
C LEU A 205 -20.99 1.09 -9.88
N THR A 206 -21.21 0.37 -8.79
CA THR A 206 -22.01 0.87 -7.69
C THR A 206 -21.03 1.43 -6.67
N HIS A 207 -20.82 2.75 -6.69
CA HIS A 207 -19.87 3.39 -5.80
C HIS A 207 -20.44 3.35 -4.36
N PRO A 208 -19.82 2.60 -3.43
CA PRO A 208 -20.15 2.76 -2.01
C PRO A 208 -19.70 4.14 -1.50
N LEU A 209 -18.83 4.82 -2.25
CA LEU A 209 -18.30 6.17 -2.07
C LEU A 209 -18.75 7.12 -3.20
N THR A 210 -18.14 8.31 -3.29
CA THR A 210 -18.39 9.24 -4.41
C THR A 210 -17.67 8.72 -5.65
N ASN A 211 -18.25 8.90 -6.83
CA ASN A 211 -17.61 8.50 -8.09
C ASN A 211 -16.48 9.48 -8.45
N TRP A 212 -15.23 9.09 -8.15
CA TRP A 212 -14.00 9.81 -8.45
C TRP A 212 -13.06 9.01 -9.36
N ASP A 213 -13.59 8.01 -10.05
CA ASP A 213 -12.76 7.10 -10.83
C ASP A 213 -11.86 7.83 -11.85
N ASP A 214 -10.59 7.47 -11.84
CA ASP A 214 -9.54 7.98 -12.70
C ASP A 214 -9.43 7.17 -14.01
N GLU A 215 -8.97 7.80 -15.08
CA GLU A 215 -8.47 7.11 -16.28
C GLU A 215 -6.97 7.30 -16.46
N VAL A 216 -6.33 6.40 -17.18
CA VAL A 216 -4.87 6.45 -17.40
C VAL A 216 -4.48 6.29 -18.86
N ASP A 217 -3.37 6.92 -19.27
CA ASP A 217 -2.60 6.47 -20.43
C ASP A 217 -1.49 5.52 -19.98
N ILE A 218 -1.19 4.51 -20.78
CA ILE A 218 -0.25 3.44 -20.42
C ILE A 218 0.92 3.33 -21.40
N ASP A 219 2.04 2.79 -20.93
CA ASP A 219 3.18 2.47 -21.80
C ASP A 219 2.80 1.40 -22.84
N THR A 220 3.46 1.44 -24.00
CA THR A 220 3.29 0.46 -25.08
C THR A 220 3.51 -1.01 -24.71
N ASN A 221 4.23 -1.28 -23.62
CA ASN A 221 4.47 -2.65 -23.13
C ASN A 221 3.40 -3.13 -22.13
N VAL A 222 2.41 -2.28 -21.83
CA VAL A 222 1.33 -2.54 -20.89
C VAL A 222 0.04 -2.82 -21.67
N VAL A 223 -0.84 -3.62 -21.08
CA VAL A 223 -2.11 -4.02 -21.68
C VAL A 223 -3.26 -3.48 -20.84
N SER A 224 -4.16 -2.72 -21.46
CA SER A 224 -5.46 -2.39 -20.84
C SER A 224 -6.29 -3.65 -20.65
N ILE A 225 -6.84 -3.84 -19.46
CA ILE A 225 -7.72 -4.97 -19.13
C ILE A 225 -9.15 -4.51 -18.85
N PHE A 226 -9.34 -3.26 -18.47
CA PHE A 226 -10.63 -2.58 -18.43
C PHE A 226 -10.58 -1.29 -19.26
N THR A 227 -11.69 -1.02 -19.94
CA THR A 227 -11.83 0.10 -20.86
C THR A 227 -13.24 0.70 -20.78
N ASP A 228 -13.47 1.80 -21.49
CA ASP A 228 -14.82 2.24 -21.83
C ASP A 228 -15.47 1.33 -22.89
N ALA A 229 -16.77 1.54 -23.17
CA ALA A 229 -17.52 0.70 -24.11
C ALA A 229 -16.93 0.68 -25.53
N ALA A 230 -16.25 1.76 -25.94
CA ALA A 230 -15.63 1.88 -27.26
C ALA A 230 -14.19 1.33 -27.31
N ALA A 231 -13.64 0.86 -26.17
CA ALA A 231 -12.26 0.41 -26.03
C ALA A 231 -11.24 1.48 -26.47
N THR A 232 -11.47 2.72 -26.06
CA THR A 232 -10.68 3.91 -26.37
C THR A 232 -9.91 4.47 -25.18
N THR A 233 -10.35 4.19 -23.95
CA THR A 233 -9.68 4.62 -22.71
C THR A 233 -9.26 3.42 -21.87
N CYS A 234 -8.29 3.61 -20.97
CA CYS A 234 -7.82 2.57 -20.05
C CYS A 234 -8.26 2.88 -18.61
N ARG A 235 -8.90 1.89 -17.97
CA ARG A 235 -9.52 1.94 -16.63
C ARG A 235 -9.03 0.82 -15.71
N GLY A 236 -7.88 0.28 -16.06
CA GLY A 236 -7.30 -0.90 -15.43
C GLY A 236 -6.35 -1.58 -16.39
N LEU A 237 -5.21 -2.00 -15.89
CA LEU A 237 -4.09 -2.47 -16.70
C LEU A 237 -3.44 -3.72 -16.10
N ARG A 238 -2.67 -4.39 -16.95
CA ARG A 238 -1.66 -5.34 -16.50
C ARG A 238 -0.43 -5.30 -17.39
N TRP A 239 0.69 -5.71 -16.84
CA TRP A 239 1.85 -6.11 -17.62
C TRP A 239 2.55 -7.28 -16.94
N ASP A 240 3.31 -8.01 -17.73
CA ASP A 240 4.15 -9.08 -17.22
C ASP A 240 5.41 -9.21 -18.06
N ASP A 241 6.47 -9.64 -17.41
CA ASP A 241 7.72 -10.04 -18.05
C ASP A 241 8.15 -11.43 -17.55
N VAL A 242 9.44 -11.71 -17.64
CA VAL A 242 9.99 -13.01 -17.22
C VAL A 242 10.05 -13.15 -15.69
N ASP A 243 10.15 -12.04 -14.98
CA ASP A 243 10.42 -11.98 -13.54
C ASP A 243 9.18 -11.55 -12.73
N ASN A 244 8.29 -10.74 -13.32
CA ASN A 244 7.22 -10.05 -12.61
C ASN A 244 5.88 -10.04 -13.35
N LYS A 245 4.82 -9.86 -12.56
CA LYS A 245 3.46 -9.59 -13.02
C LYS A 245 2.89 -8.45 -12.20
N VAL A 246 2.30 -7.47 -12.87
CA VAL A 246 1.61 -6.34 -12.24
C VAL A 246 0.20 -6.23 -12.81
N VAL A 247 -0.76 -6.07 -11.92
CA VAL A 247 -2.14 -5.68 -12.22
C VAL A 247 -2.42 -4.41 -11.42
N PHE A 248 -2.94 -3.39 -12.09
CA PHE A 248 -3.37 -2.14 -11.45
C PHE A 248 -4.80 -1.82 -11.85
N LEU A 249 -5.65 -1.58 -10.85
CA LEU A 249 -7.05 -1.23 -10.99
C LEU A 249 -7.36 0.10 -10.29
#